data_AF-D8U6U5-F1
#
_entry.id   AF-D8U6U5-F1
#
_cell.length_a   1.000
_cell.length_b   1.000
_cell.length_c   1.000
_cell.angle_alpha   90.00
_cell.angle_beta   90.00
_cell.angle_gamma   90.00
#
_symmetry.space_group_name_H-M   'P 1'
#
loop_
_entity.id
_entity.type
_entity.pdbx_description
1 polymer ?
#
loop_
_entity_poly.entity_id
_entity_poly.type
_entity_poly.pdbx_seq_one_letter_code
_entity_poly.pdbx_strand_id
1 'polypeptide(L)'
;MCSSFTTLAVNVSFKVEYKCPYGQSLTLVGDTAPLGNWSAKRGQRMHWSRGDTWSCNVMLPAGSTVECKYVVVDEQGKEQRWQEGSNMVVEV
;
A
#
# COMPACT_ATOMS: atom_id res chain seq x y z
N MET A 1 19.20 24.23 18.75
CA MET A 1 18.70 22.94 19.28
C MET A 1 17.79 22.36 18.22
N CYS A 2 18.22 21.34 17.49
CA CYS A 2 17.38 20.68 16.49
C CYS A 2 16.62 19.57 17.24
N SER A 3 15.35 19.81 17.56
CA SER A 3 14.52 18.78 18.18
C SER A 3 14.17 17.75 17.12
N SER A 4 14.90 16.64 17.11
CA SER A 4 14.52 15.44 16.37
C SER A 4 13.27 14.87 17.04
N PHE A 5 12.09 15.15 16.49
CA PHE A 5 10.90 14.37 16.82
C PHE A 5 11.07 13.01 16.13
N THR A 6 11.42 11.98 16.90
CA THR A 6 11.33 10.60 16.41
C THR A 6 9.85 10.29 16.27
N THR A 7 9.29 10.38 15.06
CA THR A 7 7.90 9.99 14.84
C THR A 7 7.78 8.51 15.18
N LEU A 8 7.00 8.18 16.21
CA LEU A 8 6.73 6.79 16.56
C LEU A 8 6.05 6.13 15.37
N ALA A 9 6.52 4.96 14.95
CA ALA A 9 5.92 4.23 13.85
C ALA A 9 5.03 3.09 14.39
N VAL A 10 3.86 2.91 13.81
CA VAL A 10 2.93 1.82 14.11
C VAL A 10 2.80 0.90 12.90
N ASN A 11 2.59 -0.39 13.16
CA ASN A 11 2.41 -1.38 12.12
C ASN A 11 0.93 -1.46 11.72
N VAL A 12 0.60 -1.01 10.52
CA VAL A 12 -0.76 -1.01 9.99
C VAL A 12 -0.92 -2.19 9.03
N SER A 13 -1.96 -3.00 9.25
CA SER A 13 -2.29 -4.14 8.38
C SER A 13 -3.39 -3.75 7.39
N PHE A 14 -3.10 -3.88 6.11
CA PHE A 14 -4.04 -3.66 5.02
C PHE A 14 -4.53 -4.99 4.50
N LYS A 15 -5.85 -5.12 4.30
CA LYS A 15 -6.48 -6.33 3.77
C LYS A 15 -7.62 -5.98 2.80
N VAL A 16 -7.68 -6.68 1.68
CA VAL A 16 -8.75 -6.54 0.69
C VAL A 16 -9.05 -7.88 0.02
N GLU A 17 -10.32 -8.15 -0.28
CA GLU A 17 -10.72 -9.28 -1.12
C GLU A 17 -10.80 -8.82 -2.58
N TYR A 18 -9.99 -9.41 -3.45
CA TYR A 18 -9.93 -9.07 -4.86
C TYR A 18 -9.38 -10.21 -5.71
N LYS A 19 -10.13 -10.58 -6.75
CA LYS A 19 -9.71 -11.60 -7.71
C LYS A 19 -8.82 -10.99 -8.79
N CYS A 20 -7.51 -11.23 -8.68
CA CYS A 20 -6.56 -10.82 -9.72
C CYS A 20 -6.65 -11.74 -10.94
N PRO A 21 -6.49 -11.20 -12.17
CA PRO A 21 -6.18 -11.99 -13.34
C PRO A 21 -4.90 -12.82 -13.15
N TYR A 22 -4.79 -13.93 -13.89
CA TYR A 22 -3.59 -14.76 -13.88
C TYR A 22 -2.34 -13.96 -14.29
N GLY A 23 -1.20 -14.21 -13.63
CA GLY A 23 0.05 -13.47 -13.86
C GLY A 23 0.05 -12.04 -13.31
N GLN A 24 -0.97 -11.63 -12.56
CA GLN A 24 -1.05 -10.32 -11.93
C GLN A 24 -1.13 -10.44 -10.41
N SER A 25 -0.76 -9.37 -9.71
CA SER A 25 -0.86 -9.30 -8.25
C SER A 25 -1.09 -7.87 -7.77
N LEU A 26 -1.48 -7.74 -6.50
CA LEU A 26 -1.79 -6.45 -5.87
C LEU A 26 -0.60 -5.81 -5.17
N THR A 27 -0.48 -4.50 -5.32
CA THR A 27 0.47 -3.63 -4.61
C THR A 27 -0.32 -2.51 -3.95
N LEU A 28 0.03 -2.18 -2.71
CA LEU A 28 -0.43 -0.96 -2.05
C LEU A 28 0.57 0.17 -2.31
N VAL A 29 0.08 1.31 -2.81
CA VAL A 29 0.88 2.51 -3.07
C VAL A 29 0.29 3.70 -2.31
N GLY A 30 1.09 4.73 -2.08
CA GLY A 30 0.65 5.91 -1.36
C GLY A 30 1.67 7.03 -1.35
N ASP A 31 1.33 8.12 -0.69
CA ASP A 31 2.09 9.38 -0.65
C ASP A 31 3.34 9.34 0.24
N THR A 32 3.48 8.33 1.08
CA THR A 32 4.63 8.14 1.96
C THR A 32 5.71 7.23 1.37
N ALA A 33 6.94 7.36 1.88
CA ALA A 33 8.07 6.56 1.44
C ALA A 33 7.87 5.04 1.61
N PRO A 34 7.30 4.52 2.73
CA PRO A 34 6.98 3.10 2.88
C PRO A 34 5.94 2.58 1.87
N LEU A 35 5.12 3.47 1.31
CA LEU A 35 4.14 3.15 0.27
C LEU A 35 4.63 3.55 -1.13
N GLY A 36 5.90 3.89 -1.28
CA GLY A 36 6.52 4.07 -2.58
C GLY A 36 6.20 5.40 -3.28
N ASN A 37 5.76 6.45 -2.57
CA ASN A 37 5.42 7.78 -3.13
C ASN A 37 4.74 7.68 -4.51
N TRP A 38 3.60 7.00 -4.58
CA TRP A 38 2.77 6.77 -5.76
C TRP A 38 3.42 5.99 -6.92
N SER A 39 4.53 5.28 -6.68
CA SER A 39 5.13 4.39 -7.67
C SER A 39 4.81 2.93 -7.36
N ALA A 40 4.09 2.25 -8.26
CA ALA A 40 3.75 0.84 -8.06
C ALA A 40 4.97 -0.10 -8.02
N LYS A 41 6.10 0.30 -8.65
CA LYS A 41 7.37 -0.43 -8.55
C LYS A 41 8.01 -0.35 -7.16
N ARG A 42 7.71 0.70 -6.39
CA ARG A 42 8.25 0.91 -5.03
C ARG A 42 7.21 0.70 -3.93
N GLY A 43 5.95 0.41 -4.31
CA GLY A 43 4.87 0.19 -3.37
C GLY A 43 5.02 -1.12 -2.61
N GLN A 44 4.21 -1.27 -1.56
CA GLN A 44 4.22 -2.47 -0.74
C GLN A 44 3.50 -3.61 -1.46
N ARG A 45 4.23 -4.66 -1.81
CA ARG A 45 3.63 -5.86 -2.42
C ARG A 45 2.70 -6.56 -1.43
N MET A 46 1.53 -6.96 -1.90
CA MET A 46 0.57 -7.70 -1.08
C MET A 46 0.72 -9.20 -1.27
N HIS A 47 0.47 -9.96 -0.21
CA HIS A 47 0.46 -11.41 -0.21
C HIS A 47 -0.95 -11.92 -0.40
N TRP A 48 -1.14 -12.82 -1.37
CA TRP A 48 -2.41 -13.53 -1.56
C TRP A 48 -2.56 -14.66 -0.53
N SER A 49 -3.80 -14.91 -0.13
CA SER A 49 -4.22 -16.04 0.69
C SER A 49 -5.57 -16.55 0.21
N ARG A 50 -5.95 -17.77 0.66
CA ARG A 50 -7.18 -18.45 0.23
C ARG A 50 -8.40 -17.52 0.37
N GLY A 51 -9.25 -17.53 -0.67
CA GLY A 51 -10.45 -16.68 -0.72
C GLY A 51 -10.19 -15.31 -1.35
N ASP A 52 -9.19 -15.20 -2.23
CA ASP A 52 -8.84 -13.96 -2.92
C ASP A 52 -8.52 -12.79 -1.98
N THR A 53 -8.04 -13.13 -0.78
CA THR A 53 -7.64 -12.16 0.23
C THR A 53 -6.19 -11.75 0.03
N TRP A 54 -5.96 -10.46 -0.18
CA TRP A 54 -4.64 -9.85 -0.25
C TRP A 54 -4.35 -9.08 1.03
N SER A 55 -3.15 -9.22 1.57
CA SER A 55 -2.74 -8.47 2.76
C SER A 55 -1.27 -8.04 2.74
N CYS A 56 -0.98 -6.92 3.39
CA CYS A 56 0.38 -6.49 3.73
C CYS A 56 0.40 -5.71 5.05
N ASN A 57 1.59 -5.59 5.62
CA ASN A 57 1.85 -4.82 6.83
C ASN A 57 2.83 -3.70 6.50
N VAL A 58 2.55 -2.48 6.96
CA VAL A 58 3.36 -1.29 6.67
C VAL A 58 3.60 -0.51 7.96
N MET A 59 4.85 -0.17 8.23
CA MET A 59 5.20 0.76 9.30
C MET A 59 4.90 2.18 8.85
N LEU A 60 3.92 2.82 9.48
CA LEU A 60 3.52 4.19 9.17
C LEU A 60 3.72 5.10 10.39
N PRO A 61 4.01 6.40 10.19
CA PRO A 61 4.20 7.32 11.30
C PRO A 61 2.87 7.54 12.05
N ALA A 62 2.87 7.35 13.36
CA ALA A 62 1.72 7.62 14.22
C ALA A 62 1.39 9.11 14.26
N GLY A 63 0.10 9.44 14.31
CA GLY A 63 -0.43 10.79 14.23
C GLY A 63 -0.38 11.39 12.83
N SER A 64 -0.24 10.58 11.78
CA SER A 64 -0.17 11.08 10.39
C SER A 64 -1.41 10.70 9.59
N THR A 65 -1.69 11.50 8.56
CA THR A 65 -2.68 11.18 7.54
C THR A 65 -1.93 10.69 6.31
N VAL A 66 -2.28 9.49 5.83
CA VAL A 66 -1.65 8.84 4.70
C VAL A 66 -2.69 8.60 3.62
N GLU A 67 -2.36 8.95 2.38
CA GLU A 67 -3.16 8.58 1.22
C GLU A 67 -2.62 7.32 0.56
N CYS A 68 -3.50 6.38 0.23
CA CYS A 68 -3.10 5.14 -0.42
C CYS A 68 -4.15 4.59 -1.40
N LYS A 69 -3.68 3.71 -2.30
CA LYS A 69 -4.49 2.98 -3.27
C LYS A 69 -3.95 1.58 -3.51
N TYR A 70 -4.85 0.69 -3.90
CA TYR A 70 -4.49 -0.60 -4.48
C TYR A 70 -4.19 -0.46 -5.98
N VAL A 71 -3.14 -1.14 -6.44
CA VAL A 71 -2.75 -1.19 -7.85
C VAL A 71 -2.48 -2.63 -8.24
N VAL A 72 -3.15 -3.08 -9.29
CA VAL A 72 -2.86 -4.35 -9.96
C VAL A 72 -1.68 -4.12 -10.89
N VAL A 73 -0.66 -4.97 -10.78
CA VAL A 73 0.53 -4.94 -11.63
C VAL A 73 0.83 -6.33 -12.18
N ASP A 74 1.53 -6.38 -13.31
CA ASP A 74 2.01 -7.63 -13.92
C ASP A 74 3.27 -8.18 -13.22
N GLU A 75 3.81 -9.28 -13.75
CA GLU A 75 5.01 -9.93 -13.22
C GLU A 75 6.27 -9.04 -13.24
N GLN A 76 6.30 -8.01 -14.10
CA GLN A 76 7.40 -7.04 -14.17
C GLN A 76 7.17 -5.82 -13.27
N GLY A 77 6.07 -5.79 -12.51
CA GLY A 77 5.68 -4.67 -11.67
C GLY A 77 5.15 -3.46 -12.46
N LYS A 78 4.74 -3.65 -13.72
CA LYS A 78 4.10 -2.60 -14.51
C LYS A 78 2.62 -2.54 -14.17
N GLU A 79 2.15 -1.32 -13.94
CA GLU A 79 0.77 -0.99 -13.61
C GLU A 79 -0.19 -1.43 -14.71
N GLN A 80 -1.21 -2.20 -14.31
CA GLN A 80 -2.28 -2.66 -15.20
C GLN A 80 -3.61 -1.96 -14.87
N ARG A 81 -3.89 -1.78 -13.58
CA ARG A 81 -5.14 -1.15 -13.12
C ARG A 81 -4.99 -0.54 -11.74
N TRP A 82 -5.45 0.70 -11.60
CA TRP A 82 -5.56 1.39 -10.32
C TRP A 82 -6.94 1.14 -9.70
N GLN A 83 -7.01 1.18 -8.36
CA GLN A 83 -8.28 1.23 -7.63
C GLN A 83 -9.10 2.43 -8.12
N GLU A 84 -10.35 2.15 -8.45
CA GLU A 84 -11.30 3.16 -8.92
C GLU A 84 -11.74 4.08 -7.77
N GLY A 85 -12.19 5.28 -8.13
CA GLY A 85 -12.62 6.30 -7.16
C GLY A 85 -11.46 7.09 -6.55
N SER A 86 -11.75 7.78 -5.45
CA SER A 86 -10.80 8.61 -4.72
C SER A 86 -9.72 7.78 -4.02
N ASN A 87 -8.64 8.43 -3.58
CA ASN A 87 -7.63 7.82 -2.73
C ASN A 87 -8.25 7.44 -1.38
N MET A 88 -7.80 6.33 -0.80
CA MET A 88 -8.13 5.99 0.58
C MET A 88 -7.31 6.89 1.50
N VAL A 89 -7.96 7.53 2.47
CA VAL A 89 -7.31 8.37 3.48
C VAL A 89 -7.30 7.59 4.79
N VAL A 90 -6.12 7.38 5.36
CA VAL A 90 -5.92 6.63 6.60
C VAL A 90 -5.29 7.56 7.63
N GLU A 91 -5.97 7.74 8.76
CA GLU A 91 -5.38 8.33 9.95
C GLU A 91 -4.69 7.22 10.76
N VAL A 92 -3.39 7.39 10.96
CA VAL A 92 -2.48 6.44 11.61
C VAL A 92 -2.18 6.92 13.02
#